data_AF-A0A6I9QME0-F1
#
_entry.id   AF-A0A6I9QME0-F1
#
_cell.length_a   1.000
_cell.length_b   1.000
_cell.length_c   1.000
_cell.angle_alpha   90.00
_cell.angle_beta   90.00
_cell.angle_gamma   90.00
#
_symmetry.space_group_name_H-M   'P 1'
#
loop_
_entity.id
_entity.type
_entity.pdbx_description
1 polymer ?
#
loop_
_entity_poly.entity_id
_entity_poly.type
_entity_poly.pdbx_seq_one_letter_code
_entity_poly.pdbx_strand_id
1 'polypeptide(L)'
;MNASNINAVFYADTYHPIQAGSIDGTDTLPHDRAIYRALLCSNAGLYDPFGDPKVIGDPYCTVFVGRLSRQTDEEILRKVMSKYGRVKNLRLVRDIVTGASRGYAFVEYETEREMRRAYEDAHHSIINDSEVIVDYYRQQLMPGWIPRRLGGGLGGRKESGQLRFGGRERPFRAPLRPIPYDDLKRLGIPPPPEGRYMSRFEVPSPPRRRSSHGDKEDSPYVKRRSKDGEEPSHKRQRSPADRDDSSHKHRRFYREHSYDKDDSSHRHHRHHSEHSYQHKKRSASRDYGS
;
A
#
# COMPACT_ATOMS: atom_id res chain seq x y z
N MET A 1 17.69 19.36 1.02
CA MET A 1 16.92 18.10 1.17
C MET A 1 15.46 18.48 1.32
N ASN A 2 14.61 18.16 0.34
CA ASN A 2 13.21 18.54 0.36
C ASN A 2 12.44 17.70 1.40
N ALA A 3 11.78 18.35 2.35
CA ALA A 3 10.97 17.73 3.41
C ALA A 3 9.75 16.93 2.90
N SER A 4 9.48 16.97 1.59
CA SER A 4 8.34 16.34 0.93
C SER A 4 8.42 14.82 0.77
N ASN A 5 9.56 14.18 1.06
CA ASN A 5 9.77 12.73 0.79
C ASN A 5 9.60 11.79 2.00
N ILE A 6 9.52 12.28 3.24
CA ILE A 6 9.56 11.41 4.44
C ILE A 6 8.34 10.48 4.56
N ASN A 7 7.21 10.87 3.96
CA ASN A 7 5.97 10.10 3.97
C ASN A 7 5.60 9.53 2.59
N ALA A 8 6.48 9.66 1.61
CA ALA A 8 6.23 9.15 0.27
C ALA A 8 6.37 7.62 0.25
N VAL A 9 5.52 6.97 -0.53
CA VAL A 9 5.42 5.51 -0.58
C VAL A 9 5.38 5.00 -2.02
N PHE A 10 5.64 3.71 -2.21
CA PHE A 10 5.41 3.05 -3.49
C PHE A 10 4.97 1.60 -3.28
N TYR A 11 4.44 0.99 -4.34
CA TYR A 11 3.82 -0.32 -4.31
C TYR A 11 4.56 -1.28 -5.25
N ALA A 12 4.44 -2.56 -4.96
CA ALA A 12 5.06 -3.61 -5.76
C ALA A 12 4.16 -3.99 -6.94
N ASP A 13 4.68 -3.89 -8.16
CA ASP A 13 4.03 -4.42 -9.37
C ASP A 13 4.30 -5.91 -9.57
N THR A 14 5.47 -6.37 -9.11
CA THR A 14 5.87 -7.79 -9.08
C THR A 14 6.28 -8.18 -7.67
N TYR A 15 6.21 -9.47 -7.36
CA TYR A 15 6.56 -9.98 -6.04
C TYR A 15 7.97 -10.56 -6.07
N HIS A 16 8.84 -9.99 -5.24
CA HIS A 16 10.13 -10.59 -4.92
C HIS A 16 10.23 -10.83 -3.41
N PRO A 17 10.56 -12.06 -2.95
CA PRO A 17 10.60 -12.38 -1.52
C PRO A 17 11.46 -11.42 -0.70
N ILE A 18 12.71 -11.16 -1.12
CA ILE A 18 13.62 -10.25 -0.39
C ILE A 18 13.03 -8.84 -0.31
N GLN A 19 12.55 -8.32 -1.44
CA GLN A 19 11.97 -6.99 -1.52
C GLN A 19 10.75 -6.86 -0.60
N ALA A 20 9.86 -7.86 -0.59
CA ALA A 20 8.69 -7.89 0.28
C ALA A 20 9.04 -7.91 1.77
N GLY A 21 10.25 -8.33 2.16
CA GLY A 21 10.73 -8.18 3.53
C GLY A 21 11.16 -6.75 3.87
N SER A 22 11.65 -6.01 2.89
CA SER A 22 12.26 -4.69 3.08
C SER A 22 11.20 -3.60 3.25
N ILE A 23 11.39 -2.71 4.22
CA ILE A 23 10.47 -1.58 4.44
C ILE A 23 10.47 -0.58 3.28
N ASP A 24 11.59 -0.46 2.57
CA ASP A 24 11.78 0.47 1.45
C ASP A 24 12.10 -0.24 0.13
N GLY A 25 12.00 -1.57 0.12
CA GLY A 25 12.20 -2.38 -1.08
C GLY A 25 13.66 -2.47 -1.55
N THR A 26 14.64 -2.11 -0.71
CA THR A 26 16.06 -2.07 -1.10
C THR A 26 16.94 -3.19 -0.53
N ASP A 27 16.39 -4.06 0.34
CA ASP A 27 17.16 -5.21 0.86
C ASP A 27 17.65 -6.10 -0.30
N THR A 28 18.88 -6.58 -0.17
CA THR A 28 19.51 -7.50 -1.13
C THR A 28 19.68 -8.91 -0.58
N LEU A 29 19.40 -9.11 0.71
CA LEU A 29 19.55 -10.39 1.41
C LEU A 29 18.30 -10.72 2.22
N PRO A 30 17.94 -12.02 2.32
CA PRO A 30 16.87 -12.45 3.20
C PRO A 30 17.27 -12.23 4.66
N HIS A 31 16.50 -11.43 5.40
CA HIS A 31 16.79 -11.13 6.81
C HIS A 31 15.99 -11.99 7.81
N ASP A 32 15.00 -12.76 7.36
CA ASP A 32 14.24 -13.68 8.21
C ASP A 32 14.05 -15.06 7.56
N ARG A 33 13.76 -16.09 8.38
CA ARG A 33 13.60 -17.48 7.94
C ARG A 33 12.43 -17.67 6.97
N ALA A 34 11.38 -16.87 7.09
CA ALA A 34 10.23 -16.94 6.20
C ALA A 34 10.52 -16.29 4.83
N ILE A 35 11.28 -15.19 4.77
CA ILE A 35 11.79 -14.61 3.52
C ILE A 35 12.71 -15.61 2.83
N TYR A 36 13.62 -16.25 3.58
CA TYR A 36 14.48 -17.29 3.04
C TYR A 36 13.68 -18.47 2.45
N ARG A 37 12.65 -18.95 3.16
CA ARG A 37 11.77 -20.00 2.66
C ARG A 37 11.00 -19.57 1.40
N ALA A 38 10.53 -18.33 1.35
CA ALA A 38 9.85 -17.78 0.19
C ALA A 38 10.79 -17.67 -1.01
N LEU A 39 12.04 -17.27 -0.78
CA LEU A 39 13.08 -17.22 -1.81
C LEU A 39 13.40 -18.61 -2.36
N LEU A 40 13.59 -19.60 -1.49
CA LEU A 40 13.77 -21.00 -1.92
C LEU A 40 12.59 -21.49 -2.75
N CYS A 41 11.36 -21.20 -2.31
CA CYS A 41 10.16 -21.56 -3.04
C CYS A 41 10.11 -20.92 -4.43
N SER A 42 10.48 -19.64 -4.53
CA SER A 42 10.52 -18.89 -5.79
C SER A 42 11.58 -19.48 -6.73
N ASN A 43 12.80 -19.68 -6.23
CA ASN A 43 13.92 -20.16 -7.05
C ASN A 43 13.74 -21.60 -7.51
N ALA A 44 13.13 -22.44 -6.68
CA ALA A 44 12.87 -23.84 -7.01
C ALA A 44 11.55 -24.05 -7.78
N GLY A 45 10.77 -23.00 -8.04
CA GLY A 45 9.49 -23.11 -8.75
C GLY A 45 8.46 -24.00 -8.04
N LEU A 46 8.51 -24.08 -6.71
CA LEU A 46 7.69 -25.01 -5.91
C LEU A 46 6.24 -24.53 -5.70
N TYR A 47 5.90 -23.35 -6.21
CA TYR A 47 4.58 -22.77 -6.08
C TYR A 47 3.91 -22.64 -7.45
N ASP A 48 2.76 -23.31 -7.59
CA ASP A 48 1.88 -23.16 -8.74
C ASP A 48 1.04 -21.86 -8.60
N PRO A 49 1.21 -20.87 -9.50
CA PRO A 49 0.45 -19.64 -9.47
C PRO A 49 -1.04 -19.84 -9.81
N PHE A 50 -1.40 -20.87 -10.56
CA PHE A 50 -2.81 -21.18 -10.86
C PHE A 50 -3.51 -21.79 -9.64
N GLY A 51 -2.77 -22.58 -8.86
CA GLY A 51 -3.15 -23.08 -7.55
C GLY A 51 -4.35 -24.02 -7.57
N ASP A 52 -5.29 -23.81 -6.65
CA ASP A 52 -6.41 -24.74 -6.48
C ASP A 52 -7.39 -24.61 -7.65
N PRO A 53 -7.61 -25.67 -8.45
CA PRO A 53 -8.52 -25.65 -9.60
C PRO A 53 -9.97 -25.32 -9.21
N LYS A 54 -10.33 -25.44 -7.93
CA LYS A 54 -11.64 -25.04 -7.41
C LYS A 54 -11.80 -23.51 -7.30
N VAL A 55 -10.74 -22.71 -7.41
CA VAL A 55 -10.87 -21.26 -7.57
C VAL A 55 -11.09 -20.99 -9.06
N ILE A 56 -12.36 -21.10 -9.46
CA ILE A 56 -12.81 -20.87 -10.83
C ILE A 56 -13.28 -19.43 -10.94
N GLY A 57 -12.86 -18.73 -11.99
CA GLY A 57 -13.33 -17.39 -12.31
C GLY A 57 -12.31 -16.54 -13.04
N ASP A 58 -12.72 -15.33 -13.42
CA ASP A 58 -11.84 -14.32 -13.98
C ASP A 58 -11.02 -13.64 -12.86
N PRO A 59 -9.67 -13.71 -12.86
CA PRO A 59 -8.86 -13.03 -11.86
C PRO A 59 -9.06 -11.52 -11.84
N TYR A 60 -9.33 -10.89 -12.99
CA TYR A 60 -9.57 -9.45 -13.10
C TYR A 60 -10.94 -9.03 -12.54
N CYS A 61 -11.84 -9.98 -12.31
CA CYS A 61 -13.14 -9.74 -11.66
C CYS A 61 -13.17 -10.29 -10.22
N THR A 62 -12.05 -10.79 -9.70
CA THR A 62 -11.99 -11.45 -8.39
C THR A 62 -11.27 -10.59 -7.36
N VAL A 63 -11.92 -10.36 -6.22
CA VAL A 63 -11.29 -9.78 -5.02
C VAL A 63 -10.97 -10.88 -3.99
N PHE A 64 -9.86 -10.69 -3.30
CA PHE A 64 -9.51 -11.37 -2.06
C PHE A 64 -10.07 -10.60 -0.87
N VAL A 65 -10.76 -11.30 0.03
CA VAL A 65 -11.25 -10.75 1.30
C VAL A 65 -10.60 -11.50 2.44
N GLY A 66 -9.75 -10.85 3.23
CA GLY A 66 -9.04 -11.43 4.37
C GLY A 66 -9.46 -10.83 5.71
N ARG A 67 -8.97 -11.43 6.80
CA ARG A 67 -9.32 -11.08 8.20
C ARG A 67 -10.83 -11.22 8.50
N LEU A 68 -11.50 -12.15 7.84
CA LEU A 68 -12.88 -12.48 8.16
C LEU A 68 -12.97 -13.15 9.53
N SER A 69 -14.06 -12.88 10.26
CA SER A 69 -14.40 -13.63 11.47
C SER A 69 -14.58 -15.11 11.12
N ARG A 70 -14.19 -16.00 12.05
CA ARG A 70 -14.41 -17.44 11.88
C ARG A 70 -15.90 -17.80 11.88
N GLN A 71 -16.75 -16.91 12.38
CA GLN A 71 -18.20 -17.01 12.40
C GLN A 71 -18.86 -16.43 11.13
N THR A 72 -18.08 -15.82 10.22
CA THR A 72 -18.64 -15.31 8.96
C THR A 72 -18.90 -16.46 8.00
N ASP A 73 -20.17 -16.61 7.64
CA ASP A 73 -20.63 -17.56 6.63
C ASP A 73 -20.73 -16.93 5.23
N GLU A 74 -20.82 -17.79 4.22
CA GLU A 74 -20.88 -17.40 2.82
C GLU A 74 -22.11 -16.56 2.50
N GLU A 75 -23.25 -16.81 3.16
CA GLU A 75 -24.48 -16.05 2.96
C GLU A 75 -24.33 -14.60 3.46
N ILE A 76 -23.78 -14.42 4.66
CA ILE A 76 -23.50 -13.09 5.23
C ILE A 76 -22.52 -12.35 4.33
N LEU A 77 -21.43 -13.03 3.95
CA LEU A 77 -20.41 -12.42 3.09
C LEU A 77 -20.99 -12.03 1.72
N ARG A 78 -21.80 -12.89 1.10
CA ARG A 78 -22.50 -12.60 -0.15
C ARG A 78 -23.41 -11.39 -0.01
N LYS A 79 -24.21 -11.31 1.05
CA LYS A 79 -25.12 -10.20 1.31
C LYS A 79 -24.35 -8.88 1.42
N VAL A 80 -23.27 -8.85 2.19
CA VAL A 80 -22.44 -7.65 2.36
C VAL A 80 -21.74 -7.26 1.05
N MET A 81 -21.12 -8.24 0.38
CA MET A 81 -20.34 -7.99 -0.84
C MET A 81 -21.21 -7.63 -2.05
N SER A 82 -22.49 -8.00 -2.03
CA SER A 82 -23.46 -7.62 -3.07
C SER A 82 -23.74 -6.12 -3.12
N LYS A 83 -23.37 -5.36 -2.07
CA LYS A 83 -23.45 -3.88 -2.08
C LYS A 83 -22.56 -3.25 -3.16
N TYR A 84 -21.47 -3.91 -3.51
CA TYR A 84 -20.46 -3.36 -4.43
C TYR A 84 -20.67 -3.79 -5.88
N GLY A 85 -21.47 -4.83 -6.11
CA GLY A 85 -21.79 -5.35 -7.45
C GLY A 85 -22.43 -6.74 -7.39
N ARG A 86 -22.81 -7.28 -8.55
CA ARG A 86 -23.41 -8.61 -8.65
C ARG A 86 -22.33 -9.69 -8.44
N VAL A 87 -22.49 -10.46 -7.37
CA VAL A 87 -21.57 -11.56 -7.03
C VAL A 87 -21.88 -12.79 -7.88
N LYS A 88 -20.99 -13.09 -8.83
CA LYS A 88 -21.07 -14.26 -9.72
C LYS A 88 -20.66 -15.53 -8.98
N ASN A 89 -19.51 -15.51 -8.33
CA ASN A 89 -19.01 -16.64 -7.54
C ASN A 89 -18.46 -16.16 -6.20
N LEU A 90 -18.60 -16.97 -5.17
CA LEU A 90 -18.06 -16.69 -3.85
C LEU A 90 -17.56 -17.99 -3.24
N ARG A 91 -16.34 -17.96 -2.73
CA ARG A 91 -15.72 -19.11 -2.08
C ARG A 91 -15.09 -18.70 -0.77
N LEU A 92 -15.67 -19.13 0.35
CA LEU A 92 -15.04 -19.00 1.66
C LEU A 92 -14.07 -20.16 1.86
N VAL A 93 -12.80 -19.86 2.12
CA VAL A 93 -11.81 -20.93 2.28
C VAL A 93 -11.90 -21.51 3.68
N ARG A 94 -12.16 -22.82 3.73
CA ARG A 94 -12.25 -23.61 4.95
C ARG A 94 -11.09 -24.60 5.01
N ASP A 95 -10.73 -24.98 6.22
CA ASP A 95 -9.80 -26.07 6.48
C ASP A 95 -10.43 -27.40 6.05
N ILE A 96 -9.66 -28.24 5.33
CA ILE A 96 -10.20 -29.44 4.69
C ILE A 96 -10.54 -30.55 5.70
N VAL A 97 -9.91 -30.55 6.87
CA VAL A 97 -10.11 -31.58 7.90
C VAL A 97 -11.21 -31.15 8.86
N THR A 98 -11.12 -29.93 9.38
CA THR A 98 -12.00 -29.42 10.44
C THR A 98 -13.24 -28.69 9.91
N GLY A 99 -13.27 -28.32 8.63
CA GLY A 99 -14.34 -27.49 8.03
C GLY A 99 -14.37 -26.04 8.54
N ALA A 100 -13.46 -25.67 9.44
CA ALA A 100 -13.42 -24.35 10.04
C ALA A 100 -12.99 -23.28 9.02
N SER A 101 -13.59 -22.10 9.08
CA SER A 101 -13.17 -20.96 8.25
C SER A 101 -11.71 -20.60 8.51
N ARG A 102 -10.94 -20.40 7.42
CA ARG A 102 -9.56 -19.90 7.47
C ARG A 102 -9.51 -18.37 7.56
N GLY A 103 -10.66 -17.70 7.61
CA GLY A 103 -10.75 -16.25 7.75
C GLY A 103 -10.44 -15.48 6.47
N TYR A 104 -10.58 -16.12 5.30
CA TYR A 104 -10.49 -15.44 4.02
C TYR A 104 -11.35 -16.09 2.94
N ALA A 105 -11.75 -15.29 1.95
CA ALA A 105 -12.61 -15.69 0.84
C ALA A 105 -12.16 -15.05 -0.47
N PHE A 106 -12.65 -15.60 -1.57
CA PHE A 106 -12.57 -15.02 -2.90
C PHE A 106 -13.97 -14.71 -3.41
N VAL A 107 -14.15 -13.52 -3.96
CA VAL A 107 -15.44 -13.05 -4.48
C VAL A 107 -15.23 -12.60 -5.91
N GLU A 108 -15.84 -13.33 -6.85
CA GLU A 108 -15.87 -12.99 -8.28
C GLU A 108 -17.13 -12.17 -8.56
N TYR A 109 -16.95 -11.00 -9.15
CA TYR A 109 -18.02 -10.15 -9.66
C TYR A 109 -18.28 -10.42 -11.15
N GLU A 110 -19.39 -9.91 -11.67
CA GLU A 110 -19.68 -10.02 -13.11
C GLU A 110 -18.76 -9.15 -13.96
N THR A 111 -18.35 -7.98 -13.44
CA THR A 111 -17.54 -7.02 -14.18
C THR A 111 -16.29 -6.57 -13.41
N GLU A 112 -15.23 -6.22 -14.14
CA GLU A 112 -13.99 -5.63 -13.57
C GLU A 112 -14.30 -4.30 -12.83
N ARG A 113 -15.32 -3.56 -13.28
CA ARG A 113 -15.74 -2.30 -12.66
C ARG A 113 -16.30 -2.51 -11.25
N GLU A 114 -17.11 -3.54 -11.06
CA GLU A 114 -17.66 -3.90 -9.74
C GLU A 114 -16.56 -4.41 -8.80
N MET A 115 -15.65 -5.25 -9.32
CA MET A 115 -14.45 -5.68 -8.61
C MET A 115 -13.64 -4.47 -8.12
N ARG A 116 -13.40 -3.48 -8.98
CA ARG A 116 -12.67 -2.25 -8.62
C ARG A 116 -13.40 -1.45 -7.53
N ARG A 117 -14.72 -1.31 -7.64
CA ARG A 117 -15.52 -0.63 -6.61
C ARG A 117 -15.41 -1.36 -5.26
N ALA A 118 -15.49 -2.69 -5.25
CA ALA A 118 -15.29 -3.48 -4.05
C ALA A 118 -13.87 -3.32 -3.50
N TYR A 119 -12.85 -3.33 -4.37
CA TYR A 119 -11.47 -3.07 -3.96
C TYR A 119 -11.34 -1.72 -3.26
N GLU A 120 -11.88 -0.65 -3.83
CA GLU A 120 -11.77 0.71 -3.26
C GLU A 120 -12.57 0.85 -1.96
N ASP A 121 -13.86 0.51 -1.98
CA ASP A 121 -14.83 0.89 -0.94
C ASP A 121 -15.01 -0.16 0.18
N ALA A 122 -14.67 -1.43 -0.05
CA ALA A 122 -14.90 -2.50 0.94
C ALA A 122 -13.71 -2.72 1.88
N HIS A 123 -12.55 -2.15 1.56
CA HIS A 123 -11.35 -2.26 2.38
C HIS A 123 -11.53 -1.56 3.73
N HIS A 124 -11.14 -2.23 4.83
CA HIS A 124 -11.40 -1.80 6.21
C HIS A 124 -12.87 -1.71 6.63
N SER A 125 -13.80 -2.28 5.86
CA SER A 125 -15.18 -2.44 6.33
C SER A 125 -15.25 -3.45 7.48
N ILE A 126 -16.30 -3.34 8.31
CA ILE A 126 -16.53 -4.25 9.42
C ILE A 126 -17.55 -5.32 9.00
N ILE A 127 -17.18 -6.60 9.15
CA ILE A 127 -18.07 -7.75 8.93
C ILE A 127 -17.97 -8.67 10.16
N ASN A 128 -19.08 -8.86 10.87
CA ASN A 128 -19.14 -9.62 12.14
C ASN A 128 -18.02 -9.20 13.11
N ASP A 129 -17.98 -7.89 13.42
CA ASP A 129 -17.00 -7.24 14.31
C ASP A 129 -15.53 -7.40 13.91
N SER A 130 -15.26 -7.87 12.69
CA SER A 130 -13.93 -8.01 12.15
C SER A 130 -13.69 -7.01 11.03
N GLU A 131 -12.63 -6.23 11.15
CA GLU A 131 -12.15 -5.32 10.11
C GLU A 131 -11.47 -6.09 8.99
N VAL A 132 -12.08 -6.10 7.81
CA VAL A 132 -11.64 -6.91 6.68
C VAL A 132 -10.62 -6.19 5.81
N ILE A 133 -9.72 -6.96 5.22
CA ILE A 133 -8.87 -6.47 4.14
C ILE A 133 -9.48 -6.93 2.82
N VAL A 134 -9.63 -5.99 1.88
CA VAL A 134 -9.94 -6.30 0.49
C VAL A 134 -8.75 -5.97 -0.40
N ASP A 135 -8.34 -6.92 -1.24
CA ASP A 135 -7.24 -6.79 -2.20
C ASP A 135 -7.63 -7.49 -3.51
N TYR A 136 -6.91 -7.25 -4.61
CA TYR A 136 -7.16 -7.99 -5.86
C TYR A 136 -6.55 -9.40 -5.80
N TYR A 137 -6.90 -10.27 -6.75
CA TYR A 137 -6.42 -11.66 -6.75
C TYR A 137 -4.94 -11.81 -7.14
N ARG A 138 -4.04 -11.45 -6.20
CA ARG A 138 -2.58 -11.40 -6.40
C ARG A 138 -1.96 -12.71 -6.88
N GLN A 139 -2.52 -13.84 -6.48
CA GLN A 139 -1.98 -15.13 -6.87
C GLN A 139 -1.89 -15.32 -8.39
N GLN A 140 -2.85 -14.78 -9.15
CA GLN A 140 -2.84 -14.83 -10.61
C GLN A 140 -2.42 -13.49 -11.25
N LEU A 141 -2.64 -12.37 -10.57
CA LEU A 141 -2.39 -11.03 -11.13
C LEU A 141 -1.02 -10.42 -10.78
N MET A 142 -0.30 -10.97 -9.80
CA MET A 142 1.01 -10.46 -9.38
C MET A 142 2.11 -11.47 -9.71
N PRO A 143 2.96 -11.21 -10.71
CA PRO A 143 4.05 -12.11 -11.07
C PRO A 143 4.99 -12.36 -9.88
N GLY A 144 5.42 -13.62 -9.70
CA GLY A 144 6.30 -14.04 -8.61
C GLY A 144 5.62 -14.19 -7.25
N TRP A 145 4.29 -14.07 -7.17
CA TRP A 145 3.57 -14.16 -5.89
C TRP A 145 3.88 -15.43 -5.12
N ILE A 146 4.27 -15.30 -3.85
CA ILE A 146 4.44 -16.42 -2.93
C ILE A 146 3.46 -16.26 -1.76
N PRO A 147 2.63 -17.26 -1.42
CA PRO A 147 1.67 -17.15 -0.32
C PRO A 147 2.33 -17.22 1.05
N ARG A 148 1.62 -16.73 2.07
CA ARG A 148 2.11 -16.66 3.45
C ARG A 148 2.59 -18.01 4.01
N ARG A 149 1.92 -19.12 3.68
CA ARG A 149 2.29 -20.47 4.14
C ARG A 149 3.70 -20.89 3.68
N LEU A 150 4.18 -20.34 2.57
CA LEU A 150 5.51 -20.57 2.02
C LEU A 150 6.50 -19.47 2.44
N GLY A 151 6.11 -18.57 3.33
CA GLY A 151 6.95 -17.51 3.90
C GLY A 151 6.82 -16.14 3.22
N GLY A 152 6.06 -16.06 2.13
CA GLY A 152 5.77 -14.82 1.41
C GLY A 152 4.57 -14.07 1.98
N GLY A 153 3.67 -13.65 1.09
CA GLY A 153 2.49 -12.83 1.37
C GLY A 153 2.82 -11.35 1.54
N LEU A 154 1.79 -10.56 1.84
CA LEU A 154 1.86 -9.13 2.12
C LEU A 154 1.20 -8.80 3.45
N GLY A 155 1.54 -7.63 4.01
CA GLY A 155 1.01 -7.17 5.29
C GLY A 155 1.55 -7.96 6.48
N GLY A 156 0.71 -8.17 7.50
CA GLY A 156 1.08 -8.82 8.75
C GLY A 156 1.13 -7.85 9.94
N ARG A 157 1.18 -8.42 11.14
CA ARG A 157 1.27 -7.66 12.40
C ARG A 157 2.72 -7.64 12.88
N LYS A 158 3.13 -6.55 13.53
CA LYS A 158 4.49 -6.43 14.06
C LYS A 158 4.77 -7.53 15.10
N GLU A 159 3.74 -7.83 15.90
CA GLU A 159 3.73 -8.87 16.94
C GLU A 159 4.04 -10.27 16.40
N SER A 160 3.65 -10.56 15.15
CA SER A 160 3.86 -11.89 14.56
C SER A 160 5.28 -12.08 14.02
N GLY A 161 6.13 -11.05 14.07
CA GLY A 161 7.51 -11.10 13.56
C GLY A 161 7.62 -11.34 12.04
N GLN A 162 6.52 -11.21 11.29
CA GLN A 162 6.46 -11.51 9.86
C GLN A 162 5.78 -10.37 9.11
N LEU A 163 6.41 -9.20 9.12
CA LEU A 163 5.96 -8.06 8.32
C LEU A 163 6.39 -8.22 6.87
N ARG A 164 5.47 -7.90 5.95
CA ARG A 164 5.73 -7.88 4.51
C ARG A 164 5.20 -6.59 3.91
N PHE A 165 5.97 -5.99 3.02
CA PHE A 165 5.75 -4.69 2.40
C PHE A 165 5.51 -4.81 0.89
N GLY A 166 5.10 -3.70 0.27
CA GLY A 166 4.78 -3.61 -1.17
C GLY A 166 3.30 -3.77 -1.49
N GLY A 167 2.45 -4.00 -0.48
CA GLY A 167 0.99 -4.12 -0.64
C GLY A 167 0.23 -2.89 -0.15
N ARG A 168 -1.10 -2.91 -0.28
CA ARG A 168 -1.97 -1.80 0.14
C ARG A 168 -1.83 -1.44 1.63
N GLU A 169 -1.91 -2.44 2.49
CA GLU A 169 -1.77 -2.29 3.96
C GLU A 169 -0.39 -1.78 4.40
N ARG A 170 0.64 -2.13 3.63
CA ARG A 170 2.05 -1.88 3.96
C ARG A 170 2.80 -1.59 2.67
N PRO A 171 2.67 -0.37 2.13
CA PRO A 171 3.49 0.00 0.99
C PRO A 171 4.95 0.12 1.40
N PHE A 172 5.83 0.11 0.41
CA PHE A 172 7.22 0.47 0.65
C PHE A 172 7.33 1.96 0.94
N ARG A 173 8.23 2.33 1.83
CA ARG A 173 8.59 3.74 2.08
C ARG A 173 9.63 4.18 1.05
N ALA A 174 9.61 5.45 0.68
CA ALA A 174 10.69 6.02 -0.11
C ALA A 174 12.04 5.76 0.61
N PRO A 175 13.04 5.20 -0.09
CA PRO A 175 14.34 4.89 0.50
C PRO A 175 15.00 6.14 1.07
N LEU A 176 15.51 6.02 2.30
CA LEU A 176 16.29 7.08 2.95
C LEU A 176 17.79 6.93 2.71
N ARG A 177 18.22 5.72 2.33
CA ARG A 177 19.61 5.38 2.04
C ARG A 177 19.83 5.30 0.52
N PRO A 178 21.08 5.40 0.06
CA PRO A 178 21.40 5.13 -1.34
C PRO A 178 20.90 3.75 -1.77
N ILE A 179 20.24 3.70 -2.92
CA ILE A 179 19.68 2.47 -3.47
C ILE A 179 20.84 1.65 -4.08
N PRO A 180 21.00 0.37 -3.71
CA PRO A 180 22.05 -0.49 -4.27
C PRO A 180 21.66 -1.07 -5.63
N TYR A 181 21.57 -0.22 -6.66
CA TYR A 181 21.03 -0.59 -7.99
C TYR A 181 21.71 -1.81 -8.61
N ASP A 182 23.03 -1.91 -8.53
CA ASP A 182 23.78 -3.01 -9.15
C ASP A 182 23.45 -4.36 -8.51
N ASP A 183 23.32 -4.41 -7.19
CA ASP A 183 22.91 -5.63 -6.47
C ASP A 183 21.46 -5.99 -6.75
N LEU A 184 20.55 -5.02 -6.75
CA LEU A 184 19.15 -5.25 -7.08
C LEU A 184 19.01 -5.81 -8.49
N LYS A 185 19.72 -5.22 -9.46
CA LYS A 185 19.75 -5.69 -10.85
C LYS A 185 20.31 -7.11 -10.96
N ARG A 186 21.42 -7.41 -10.28
CA ARG A 186 22.04 -8.74 -10.25
C ARG A 186 21.10 -9.80 -9.68
N LEU A 187 20.25 -9.43 -8.72
CA LEU A 187 19.28 -10.32 -8.08
C LEU A 187 17.91 -10.36 -8.79
N GLY A 188 17.71 -9.55 -9.84
CA GLY A 188 16.40 -9.44 -10.50
C GLY A 188 15.32 -8.76 -9.65
N ILE A 189 15.71 -7.99 -8.64
CA ILE A 189 14.80 -7.23 -7.78
C ILE A 189 14.49 -5.89 -8.47
N PRO A 190 13.22 -5.52 -8.68
CA PRO A 190 12.89 -4.23 -9.29
C PRO A 190 13.27 -3.10 -8.33
N PRO A 191 14.07 -2.11 -8.78
CA PRO A 191 14.45 -1.00 -7.92
C PRO A 191 13.24 -0.10 -7.62
N PRO A 192 13.28 0.66 -6.50
CA PRO A 192 12.28 1.67 -6.21
C PRO A 192 12.12 2.69 -7.36
N PRO A 193 10.90 3.17 -7.64
CA PRO A 193 10.66 4.10 -8.74
C PRO A 193 11.23 5.48 -8.42
N GLU A 194 12.20 5.93 -9.19
CA GLU A 194 12.82 7.25 -9.01
C GLU A 194 11.82 8.39 -9.24
N GLY A 195 11.60 9.20 -8.21
CA GLY A 195 10.80 10.42 -8.28
C GLY A 195 9.29 10.23 -8.51
N ARG A 196 8.81 8.98 -8.61
CA ARG A 196 7.38 8.64 -8.80
C ARG A 196 6.78 7.99 -7.55
N TYR A 197 7.11 8.55 -6.39
CA TYR A 197 6.50 8.11 -5.14
C TYR A 197 5.10 8.71 -4.99
N MET A 198 4.21 7.93 -4.39
CA MET A 198 2.83 8.29 -4.09
C MET A 198 2.73 8.90 -2.69
N SER A 199 1.65 9.64 -2.42
CA SER A 199 1.35 10.01 -1.04
C SER A 199 0.87 8.78 -0.26
N ARG A 200 1.02 8.78 1.08
CA ARG A 200 0.57 7.67 1.93
C ARG A 200 -0.93 7.37 1.82
N PHE A 201 -1.73 8.34 1.38
CA PHE A 201 -3.18 8.21 1.27
C PHE A 201 -3.63 7.74 -0.12
N GLU A 202 -2.73 7.74 -1.11
CA GLU A 202 -3.01 7.24 -2.44
C GLU A 202 -2.83 5.72 -2.48
N VAL A 203 -3.82 5.04 -3.06
CA VAL A 203 -3.81 3.60 -3.30
C VAL A 203 -3.79 3.37 -4.81
N PRO A 204 -2.90 2.51 -5.34
CA PRO A 204 -2.86 2.22 -6.75
C PRO A 204 -4.10 1.43 -7.18
N SER A 205 -4.56 1.70 -8.40
CA SER A 205 -5.58 0.88 -9.04
C SER A 205 -5.08 -0.57 -9.19
N PRO A 206 -5.98 -1.56 -9.08
CA PRO A 206 -5.62 -2.95 -9.34
C PRO A 206 -5.19 -3.16 -10.81
N PRO A 207 -4.42 -4.22 -11.11
CA PRO A 207 -4.03 -4.54 -12.49
C PRO A 207 -5.24 -4.65 -13.42
N ARG A 208 -5.13 -4.08 -14.62
CA ARG A 208 -6.17 -4.12 -15.66
C ARG A 208 -5.79 -5.10 -16.77
N ARG A 209 -6.79 -5.67 -17.43
CA ARG A 209 -6.56 -6.40 -18.69
C ARG A 209 -5.88 -5.45 -19.67
N ARG A 210 -4.80 -5.90 -20.31
CA ARG A 210 -4.21 -5.16 -21.43
C ARG A 210 -5.26 -5.17 -22.55
N SER A 211 -5.96 -4.05 -22.75
CA SER A 211 -6.78 -3.88 -23.93
C SER A 211 -5.87 -3.94 -25.15
N SER A 212 -6.17 -4.83 -26.10
CA SER A 212 -5.43 -4.91 -27.34
C SER A 212 -5.68 -3.69 -28.24
N HIS A 213 -6.69 -2.84 -27.99
CA HIS A 213 -6.99 -1.65 -28.81
C HIS A 213 -7.65 -0.52 -27.98
N GLY A 214 -7.08 0.68 -28.04
CA GLY A 214 -7.83 1.91 -28.31
C GLY A 214 -8.67 2.63 -27.24
N ASP A 215 -9.13 2.02 -26.15
CA ASP A 215 -10.10 2.72 -25.29
C ASP A 215 -9.45 3.52 -24.14
N LYS A 216 -9.18 4.80 -24.44
CA LYS A 216 -9.03 5.85 -23.43
C LYS A 216 -10.41 6.11 -22.81
N GLU A 217 -10.74 5.43 -21.73
CA GLU A 217 -11.88 5.83 -20.88
C GLU A 217 -11.41 6.60 -19.63
N ASP A 218 -12.09 7.71 -19.41
CA ASP A 218 -11.84 8.76 -18.43
C ASP A 218 -11.68 8.26 -16.99
N SER A 219 -10.56 8.62 -16.39
CA SER A 219 -10.44 8.69 -14.92
C SER A 219 -11.31 9.85 -14.42
N PRO A 220 -12.25 9.66 -13.47
CA PRO A 220 -13.12 10.72 -12.99
C PRO A 220 -12.43 11.75 -12.08
N TYR A 221 -11.10 11.75 -11.97
CA TYR A 221 -10.35 12.75 -11.21
C TYR A 221 -9.43 13.59 -12.11
N VAL A 222 -10.03 14.40 -12.99
CA VAL A 222 -9.32 15.55 -13.60
C VAL A 222 -9.74 16.82 -12.86
N LYS A 223 -8.81 17.34 -12.07
CA LYS A 223 -8.88 18.62 -11.37
C LYS A 223 -9.08 19.72 -12.41
N ARG A 224 -10.30 20.28 -12.50
CA ARG A 224 -10.63 21.43 -13.34
C ARG A 224 -9.68 22.58 -13.02
N ARG A 225 -8.78 22.90 -13.95
CA ARG A 225 -7.98 24.13 -13.94
C ARG A 225 -8.69 25.08 -14.91
N SER A 226 -9.43 26.05 -14.39
CA SER A 226 -10.10 27.07 -15.17
C SER A 226 -9.06 27.85 -15.98
N LYS A 227 -9.19 27.86 -17.30
CA LYS A 227 -8.38 28.66 -18.22
C LYS A 227 -9.37 29.44 -19.08
N ASP A 228 -9.68 30.65 -18.63
CA ASP A 228 -10.48 31.60 -19.39
C ASP A 228 -9.65 32.25 -20.49
N GLY A 229 -10.29 32.45 -21.65
CA GLY A 229 -10.07 33.63 -22.49
C GLY A 229 -9.26 33.41 -23.75
N GLU A 230 -9.98 33.20 -24.85
CA GLU A 230 -9.52 33.08 -26.23
C GLU A 230 -8.90 34.38 -26.80
N GLU A 231 -8.02 34.18 -27.79
CA GLU A 231 -7.53 35.18 -28.74
C GLU A 231 -8.57 35.36 -29.87
N PRO A 232 -8.61 36.51 -30.59
CA PRO A 232 -8.26 36.38 -32.00
C PRO A 232 -7.47 37.56 -32.63
N SER A 233 -6.67 37.15 -33.62
CA SER A 233 -5.83 37.89 -34.56
C SER A 233 -6.50 39.02 -35.34
N HIS A 234 -5.76 40.10 -35.65
CA HIS A 234 -5.75 40.75 -36.99
C HIS A 234 -4.47 41.58 -37.22
N LYS A 235 -3.86 41.41 -38.40
CA LYS A 235 -2.71 42.14 -38.96
C LYS A 235 -3.05 43.61 -39.25
N ARG A 236 -2.10 44.53 -39.01
CA ARG A 236 -1.81 45.68 -39.89
C ARG A 236 -0.42 46.26 -39.61
N GLN A 237 0.36 46.41 -40.68
CA GLN A 237 1.67 47.06 -40.74
C GLN A 237 1.52 48.59 -40.68
N ARG A 238 2.46 49.28 -40.02
CA ARG A 238 3.09 50.56 -40.43
C ARG A 238 4.18 50.96 -39.43
N SER A 239 5.37 51.26 -39.94
CA SER A 239 6.44 52.05 -39.28
C SER A 239 6.49 53.44 -39.96
N PRO A 240 7.39 54.39 -39.62
CA PRO A 240 8.21 54.62 -38.41
C PRO A 240 8.17 56.10 -37.88
N ALA A 241 8.90 56.35 -36.78
CA ALA A 241 9.66 57.59 -36.46
C ALA A 241 9.22 58.47 -35.26
N ASP A 242 10.29 58.87 -34.55
CA ASP A 242 10.55 60.06 -33.72
C ASP A 242 10.13 60.15 -32.23
N ARG A 243 11.19 60.25 -31.40
CA ARG A 243 11.42 61.24 -30.30
C ARG A 243 10.55 61.13 -29.04
N ASP A 244 10.98 61.45 -27.83
CA ASP A 244 12.25 61.71 -27.15
C ASP A 244 11.83 61.83 -25.66
N ASP A 245 12.82 61.84 -24.76
CA ASP A 245 12.79 62.58 -23.50
C ASP A 245 12.22 61.99 -22.16
N SER A 246 13.18 61.93 -21.23
CA SER A 246 13.15 62.26 -19.80
C SER A 246 12.46 61.40 -18.72
N SER A 247 13.34 60.78 -17.94
CA SER A 247 13.54 60.95 -16.48
C SER A 247 12.36 61.44 -15.63
N HIS A 248 12.12 60.79 -14.48
CA HIS A 248 12.27 61.41 -13.14
C HIS A 248 12.10 60.37 -12.02
N LYS A 249 13.01 60.46 -11.05
CA LYS A 249 13.04 59.72 -9.79
C LYS A 249 11.89 60.16 -8.89
N HIS A 250 11.30 59.25 -8.10
CA HIS A 250 10.94 59.62 -6.72
C HIS A 250 11.09 58.46 -5.73
N ARG A 251 11.61 58.88 -4.57
CA ARG A 251 12.16 58.12 -3.45
C ARG A 251 11.07 57.67 -2.46
N ARG A 252 11.40 56.57 -1.77
CA ARG A 252 11.25 56.28 -0.31
C ARG A 252 9.84 56.27 0.28
N PHE A 253 9.50 55.20 1.00
CA PHE A 253 9.62 55.18 2.48
C PHE A 253 9.49 53.75 3.02
N TYR A 254 10.52 53.29 3.73
CA TYR A 254 10.44 52.16 4.65
C TYR A 254 9.71 52.63 5.91
N ARG A 255 8.78 51.82 6.43
CA ARG A 255 8.30 51.97 7.80
C ARG A 255 8.24 50.59 8.45
N GLU A 256 9.24 50.34 9.29
CA GLU A 256 9.23 49.31 10.32
C GLU A 256 8.08 49.53 11.29
N HIS A 257 7.50 48.45 11.79
CA HIS A 257 6.82 48.45 13.08
C HIS A 257 7.18 47.17 13.83
N SER A 258 8.10 47.31 14.78
CA SER A 258 8.34 46.37 15.87
C SER A 258 7.17 46.43 16.85
N TYR A 259 6.73 45.28 17.34
CA TYR A 259 6.06 45.17 18.64
C TYR A 259 6.79 44.14 19.47
N ASP A 260 7.40 44.64 20.55
CA ASP A 260 7.97 43.89 21.66
C ASP A 260 6.87 43.61 22.70
N LYS A 261 6.98 42.42 23.33
CA LYS A 261 6.71 42.12 24.76
C LYS A 261 5.26 42.23 25.28
N ASP A 262 4.76 41.39 26.20
CA ASP A 262 5.34 40.62 27.30
C ASP A 262 4.31 39.58 27.86
N ASP A 263 4.82 38.60 28.63
CA ASP A 263 4.19 37.89 29.77
C ASP A 263 2.99 36.91 29.53
N SER A 264 2.77 35.78 30.23
CA SER A 264 3.33 35.19 31.46
C SER A 264 2.98 33.68 31.54
N SER A 265 3.89 32.89 32.13
CA SER A 265 3.71 31.70 33.00
C SER A 265 2.57 30.66 32.79
N HIS A 266 2.92 29.36 32.74
CA HIS A 266 2.62 28.37 33.81
C HIS A 266 3.34 27.03 33.61
N ARG A 267 4.07 26.60 34.65
CA ARG A 267 4.76 25.31 34.83
C ARG A 267 3.75 24.19 35.12
N HIS A 268 4.06 22.95 34.74
CA HIS A 268 3.98 21.80 35.65
C HIS A 268 4.88 20.65 35.19
N HIS A 269 5.97 20.43 35.91
CA HIS A 269 6.73 19.18 35.94
C HIS A 269 5.96 18.12 36.72
N ARG A 270 5.98 16.87 36.24
CA ARG A 270 5.86 15.67 37.10
C ARG A 270 6.90 14.64 36.70
N HIS A 271 7.73 14.31 37.69
CA HIS A 271 8.68 13.19 37.77
C HIS A 271 8.00 11.97 38.43
N HIS A 272 8.71 10.84 38.38
CA HIS A 272 8.53 9.55 39.08
C HIS A 272 7.57 8.53 38.45
N SER A 273 7.89 7.23 38.38
CA SER A 273 9.05 6.45 38.86
C SER A 273 9.04 5.05 38.24
N GLU A 274 10.23 4.51 38.00
CA GLU A 274 10.50 3.09 37.78
C GLU A 274 10.13 2.26 39.03
N HIS A 275 9.62 1.04 38.85
CA HIS A 275 9.82 -0.03 39.82
C HIS A 275 9.85 -1.41 39.16
N SER A 276 10.98 -2.06 39.38
CA SER A 276 11.33 -3.44 39.05
C SER A 276 10.50 -4.47 39.84
N TYR A 277 10.26 -5.65 39.24
CA TYR A 277 9.97 -6.88 39.98
C TYR A 277 10.83 -8.05 39.50
N GLN A 278 11.47 -8.67 40.48
CA GLN A 278 12.50 -9.70 40.39
C GLN A 278 11.95 -11.11 40.12
N HIS A 279 12.83 -11.88 39.48
CA HIS A 279 12.97 -13.33 39.48
C HIS A 279 12.54 -14.03 40.79
N LYS A 280 11.78 -15.13 40.65
CA LYS A 280 11.71 -16.22 41.64
C LYS A 280 12.16 -17.53 41.00
N LYS A 281 13.38 -17.96 41.33
CA LYS A 281 13.89 -19.32 41.09
C LYS A 281 13.10 -20.30 41.96
N ARG A 282 12.60 -21.39 41.37
CA ARG A 282 12.17 -22.59 42.08
C ARG A 282 13.23 -23.67 41.90
N SER A 283 13.98 -23.95 42.96
CA SER A 283 14.73 -25.18 43.16
C SER A 283 13.79 -26.19 43.83
N ALA A 284 13.64 -27.37 43.23
CA ALA A 284 13.02 -28.52 43.86
C ALA A 284 14.02 -29.68 43.81
N SER A 285 14.58 -29.99 44.96
CA SER A 285 15.21 -31.27 45.29
C SER A 285 14.52 -31.77 46.55
N ARG A 286 13.90 -32.94 46.47
CA ARG A 286 13.69 -33.82 47.62
C ARG A 286 13.33 -35.22 47.10
N ASP A 287 14.32 -36.09 47.24
CA ASP A 287 14.15 -37.53 47.39
C ASP A 287 13.16 -37.84 48.52
N TYR A 288 12.35 -38.87 48.32
CA TYR A 288 12.03 -39.89 49.33
C TYR A 288 11.76 -41.19 48.57
N GLY A 289 12.55 -42.21 48.90
CA GLY A 289 12.35 -43.57 48.41
C GLY A 289 11.19 -44.26 49.11
N SER A 290 10.63 -45.25 48.42
CA SER A 290 10.38 -46.59 48.94
C SER A 290 10.22 -47.56 47.78
#